data_AF-A0A4Y3VC85-F1
#
_entry.id   AF-A0A4Y3VC85-F1
#
_cell.length_a   1.000
_cell.length_b   1.000
_cell.length_c   1.000
_cell.angle_alpha   90.00
_cell.angle_beta   90.00
_cell.angle_gamma   90.00
#
_symmetry.space_group_name_H-M   'P 1'
#
loop_
_entity.id
_entity.type
_entity.pdbx_description
1 polymer ?
#
loop_
_entity_poly.entity_id
_entity_poly.type
_entity_poly.pdbx_seq_one_letter_code
_entity_poly.pdbx_strand_id
1 'polypeptide(L)'
;MPSRLRARLRTTLTAGVVLTAAAVLPGPARAQPASAVPLFEEQVLFKASQDPGYACFRIPAVVRTTKGTLLAFAEGRVLNCGDATDIDIVLKRSTDGGRTWGPMQVVNEGAGDTHGNPTPLVDEETGRILLAETYNTGRADSEHCDVPCDRTPHLQYSDDDGVTWSSPRDLSPQILPAHWNSWYATGPVHGIQLTRGAHAGRLVFGVNTEAWDGNRVTANHAALILSDDGGTTWRVGATDSWPLAVDGSFRQKPSEISMTERSDGTILISGREQEGTDIGHRSQAVSRDGGQSFEAPFEILPDLYAPQVQGAILRLGDRILLSCPGDPDRRRTMMIRSSYDGGETWDSVDRGTVVTRDWSGYSDLVHISGTTVGLMYEGGTVDARDEIRFARFNEEWLAPRRGPDPTTPDRALLAPGANVLGGASTTPGVLANALAFDGSNDAVRLPYRDELLLGSGDFTASLWFRYTAASGEQPLLWMGGVGTSQPQVWLRAEPASNRVRGLITTREGVRTVNTAAVQASGAHNDGRWHHLALRRGGGQLSLFLDGRAVSAEDVPGSVSRNSPVGVHIGQRMDSRAFFTGAIDEVRVWDTALSDAEIDQVRTGHTGPQNNNVLWLPMDQVTAAR
;
A
#
# COMPACT_ATOMS: atom_id res chain seq x y z
N MET A 1 25.97 -34.50 -80.83
CA MET A 1 26.28 -34.03 -82.21
C MET A 1 25.22 -34.58 -83.15
N PRO A 2 24.74 -33.87 -84.19
CA PRO A 2 25.23 -32.63 -84.80
C PRO A 2 24.45 -31.38 -84.34
N SER A 3 25.06 -30.21 -84.13
CA SER A 3 25.57 -29.22 -85.13
C SER A 3 24.41 -28.50 -85.85
N ARG A 4 24.34 -27.16 -85.99
CA ARG A 4 25.31 -26.07 -85.80
C ARG A 4 24.60 -24.71 -85.97
N LEU A 5 25.10 -23.72 -85.23
CA LEU A 5 25.39 -22.31 -85.56
C LEU A 5 24.38 -21.39 -86.31
N ARG A 6 24.06 -20.31 -85.58
CA ARG A 6 24.24 -18.86 -85.87
C ARG A 6 23.62 -18.23 -87.14
N ALA A 7 22.78 -17.21 -86.92
CA ALA A 7 22.93 -15.90 -87.56
C ALA A 7 22.29 -14.80 -86.70
N ARG A 8 23.04 -13.71 -86.47
CA ARG A 8 22.57 -12.47 -85.84
C ARG A 8 21.86 -11.60 -86.90
N LEU A 9 20.74 -10.99 -86.54
CA LEU A 9 20.34 -9.71 -87.14
C LEU A 9 19.84 -8.75 -86.05
N ARG A 10 20.38 -7.54 -86.08
CA ARG A 10 19.99 -6.37 -85.29
C ARG A 10 18.75 -5.75 -85.93
N THR A 11 17.75 -5.42 -85.13
CA THR A 11 16.74 -4.41 -85.49
C THR A 11 16.29 -3.70 -84.22
N THR A 12 16.50 -2.39 -84.21
CA THR A 12 16.02 -1.40 -83.25
C THR A 12 14.49 -1.42 -83.15
N LEU A 13 13.96 -1.59 -81.95
CA LEU A 13 12.54 -1.36 -81.67
C LEU A 13 12.38 -0.28 -80.59
N THR A 14 11.63 0.73 -80.98
CA THR A 14 11.17 1.90 -80.24
C THR A 14 10.34 1.48 -79.02
N ALA A 15 10.69 1.99 -77.84
CA ALA A 15 9.96 1.73 -76.60
C ALA A 15 8.64 2.53 -76.58
N GLY A 16 7.51 1.83 -76.74
CA GLY A 16 6.18 2.35 -76.41
C GLY A 16 5.86 2.02 -74.95
N VAL A 17 5.70 3.05 -74.12
CA VAL A 17 5.24 2.92 -72.74
C VAL A 17 3.74 2.60 -72.74
N VAL A 18 3.38 1.40 -72.29
CA VAL A 18 1.99 1.03 -72.00
C VAL A 18 1.77 1.21 -70.50
N LEU A 19 0.95 2.18 -70.11
CA LEU A 19 0.44 2.32 -68.74
C LEU A 19 -0.62 1.23 -68.49
N THR A 20 -0.26 0.19 -67.76
CA THR A 20 -1.23 -0.71 -67.11
C THR A 20 -1.64 -0.13 -65.77
N ALA A 21 -2.88 0.35 -65.65
CA ALA A 21 -3.48 0.70 -64.37
C ALA A 21 -3.74 -0.58 -63.56
N ALA A 22 -2.93 -0.83 -62.53
CA ALA A 22 -3.20 -1.87 -61.55
C ALA A 22 -4.30 -1.38 -60.60
N ALA A 23 -5.45 -2.05 -60.61
CA ALA A 23 -6.48 -1.86 -59.60
C ALA A 23 -5.94 -2.32 -58.24
N VAL A 24 -5.66 -1.37 -57.35
CA VAL A 24 -5.33 -1.63 -55.95
C VAL A 24 -6.62 -2.08 -55.26
N LEU A 25 -6.76 -3.38 -55.03
CA LEU A 25 -7.75 -3.89 -54.09
C LEU A 25 -7.38 -3.41 -52.68
N PRO A 26 -8.31 -2.86 -51.89
CA PRO A 26 -8.04 -2.59 -50.50
C PRO A 26 -7.74 -3.92 -49.81
N GLY A 27 -6.53 -4.05 -49.26
CA GLY A 27 -6.19 -5.18 -48.39
C GLY A 27 -7.18 -5.26 -47.23
N PRO A 28 -7.36 -6.44 -46.61
CA PRO A 28 -8.23 -6.54 -45.44
C PRO A 28 -7.72 -5.54 -44.41
N ALA A 29 -8.57 -4.57 -44.08
CA ALA A 29 -8.32 -3.68 -42.96
C ALA A 29 -7.98 -4.59 -41.77
N ARG A 30 -6.76 -4.47 -41.25
CA ARG A 30 -6.41 -5.05 -39.96
C ARG A 30 -7.44 -4.50 -38.98
N ALA A 31 -8.44 -5.31 -38.65
CA ALA A 31 -9.30 -5.01 -37.52
C ALA A 31 -8.35 -4.81 -36.35
N GLN A 32 -8.34 -3.59 -35.78
CA GLN A 32 -7.77 -3.41 -34.45
C GLN A 32 -8.39 -4.50 -33.57
N PRO A 33 -7.59 -5.28 -32.82
CA PRO A 33 -8.17 -6.21 -31.86
C PRO A 33 -9.15 -5.41 -31.01
N ALA A 34 -10.40 -5.87 -30.96
CA ALA A 34 -11.40 -5.25 -30.10
C ALA A 34 -10.80 -5.20 -28.70
N SER A 35 -10.79 -4.01 -28.08
CA SER A 35 -10.38 -3.88 -26.67
C SER A 35 -11.16 -4.92 -25.87
N ALA A 36 -10.48 -5.72 -25.05
CA ALA A 36 -11.19 -6.71 -24.24
C ALA A 36 -12.17 -5.97 -23.31
N VAL A 37 -13.28 -6.62 -22.99
CA VAL A 37 -14.30 -6.04 -22.10
C VAL A 37 -13.77 -6.14 -20.66
N PRO A 38 -13.95 -5.10 -19.81
CA PRO A 38 -13.62 -5.18 -18.39
C PRO A 38 -14.27 -6.38 -17.72
N LEU A 39 -13.50 -7.14 -16.94
CA LEU A 39 -13.91 -8.32 -16.19
C LEU A 39 -13.70 -8.05 -14.69
N PHE A 40 -14.75 -8.24 -13.89
CA PHE A 40 -14.66 -8.37 -12.44
C PHE A 40 -15.73 -9.33 -11.94
N GLU A 41 -15.31 -10.38 -11.24
CA GLU A 41 -16.18 -11.38 -10.63
C GLU A 41 -15.63 -11.72 -9.25
N GLU A 42 -16.47 -11.86 -8.22
CA GLU A 42 -16.06 -12.15 -6.85
C GLU A 42 -16.95 -13.22 -6.22
N GLN A 43 -16.36 -14.04 -5.35
CA GLN A 43 -17.07 -15.00 -4.51
C GLN A 43 -16.42 -15.14 -3.14
N VAL A 44 -17.21 -15.52 -2.13
CA VAL A 44 -16.68 -15.95 -0.83
C VAL A 44 -16.07 -17.34 -0.98
N LEU A 45 -14.81 -17.50 -0.55
CA LEU A 45 -14.06 -18.75 -0.68
C LEU A 45 -13.95 -19.51 0.63
N PHE A 46 -13.64 -18.84 1.74
CA PHE A 46 -13.61 -19.46 3.07
C PHE A 46 -14.47 -18.67 4.05
N LYS A 47 -15.34 -19.38 4.77
CA LYS A 47 -16.21 -18.77 5.78
C LYS A 47 -16.64 -19.81 6.81
N ALA A 48 -16.55 -19.48 8.10
CA ALA A 48 -16.89 -20.42 9.19
C ALA A 48 -18.30 -21.03 9.06
N SER A 49 -19.27 -20.26 8.55
CA SER A 49 -20.63 -20.75 8.34
C SER A 49 -20.79 -21.71 7.15
N GLN A 50 -19.78 -21.81 6.27
CA GLN A 50 -19.76 -22.68 5.08
C GLN A 50 -18.82 -23.87 5.26
N ASP A 51 -17.77 -23.69 6.06
CA ASP A 51 -16.72 -24.68 6.34
C ASP A 51 -16.67 -24.94 7.87
N PRO A 52 -17.51 -25.85 8.40
CA PRO A 52 -17.65 -26.06 9.85
C PRO A 52 -16.37 -26.66 10.46
N GLY A 53 -16.17 -26.40 11.75
CA GLY A 53 -14.98 -26.83 12.50
C GLY A 53 -14.00 -25.70 12.82
N TYR A 54 -14.18 -24.53 12.19
CA TYR A 54 -13.34 -23.36 12.39
C TYR A 54 -14.15 -22.15 12.84
N ALA A 55 -13.58 -21.35 13.74
CA ALA A 55 -14.13 -20.07 14.15
C ALA A 55 -13.97 -19.00 13.06
N CYS A 56 -12.85 -19.03 12.33
CA CYS A 56 -12.61 -18.18 11.15
C CYS A 56 -11.44 -18.68 10.31
N PHE A 57 -11.26 -18.04 9.16
CA PHE A 57 -10.17 -18.30 8.23
C PHE A 57 -9.37 -17.02 7.99
N ARG A 58 -8.04 -17.15 7.97
CA ARG A 58 -7.12 -16.01 7.84
C ARG A 58 -5.92 -16.34 6.96
N ILE A 59 -5.11 -15.32 6.68
CA ILE A 59 -3.81 -15.45 6.01
C ILE A 59 -3.91 -16.15 4.64
N PRO A 60 -4.64 -15.55 3.69
CA PRO A 60 -4.81 -16.10 2.34
C PRO A 60 -3.47 -16.19 1.60
N ALA A 61 -3.24 -17.32 0.93
CA ALA A 61 -2.17 -17.48 -0.03
C ALA A 61 -2.66 -18.27 -1.25
N VAL A 62 -2.27 -17.88 -2.46
CA VAL A 62 -2.74 -18.53 -3.68
C VAL A 62 -1.63 -18.67 -4.73
N VAL A 63 -1.53 -19.87 -5.30
CA VAL A 63 -0.61 -20.15 -6.42
C VAL A 63 -1.33 -20.85 -7.57
N ARG A 64 -0.75 -20.72 -8.77
CA ARG A 64 -1.17 -21.44 -9.96
C ARG A 64 -0.15 -22.53 -10.27
N THR A 65 -0.61 -23.77 -10.41
CA THR A 65 0.25 -24.89 -10.80
C THR A 65 0.57 -24.87 -12.29
N THR A 66 1.54 -25.67 -12.72
CA THR A 66 1.88 -25.84 -14.15
C THR A 66 0.73 -26.43 -14.98
N LYS A 67 -0.24 -27.10 -14.35
CA LYS A 67 -1.48 -27.58 -14.99
C LYS A 67 -2.57 -26.50 -15.08
N GLY A 68 -2.34 -25.32 -14.49
CA GLY A 68 -3.30 -24.22 -14.43
C GLY A 68 -4.32 -24.33 -13.30
N THR A 69 -4.16 -25.29 -12.39
CA THR A 69 -4.96 -25.40 -11.17
C THR A 69 -4.60 -24.26 -10.24
N LEU A 70 -5.59 -23.59 -9.64
CA LEU A 70 -5.38 -22.66 -8.54
C LEU A 70 -5.49 -23.41 -7.21
N LEU A 71 -4.50 -23.20 -6.35
CA LEU A 71 -4.46 -23.72 -4.98
C LEU A 71 -4.56 -22.54 -4.02
N ALA A 72 -5.67 -22.47 -3.28
CA ALA A 72 -5.95 -21.40 -2.32
C ALA A 72 -5.82 -21.93 -0.90
N PHE A 73 -4.80 -21.46 -0.20
CA PHE A 73 -4.47 -21.81 1.18
C PHE A 73 -4.97 -20.75 2.15
N ALA A 74 -5.29 -21.18 3.37
CA ALA A 74 -5.61 -20.31 4.49
C ALA A 74 -5.22 -21.00 5.81
N GLU A 75 -5.06 -20.20 6.85
CA GLU A 75 -5.16 -20.67 8.22
C GLU A 75 -6.62 -20.94 8.56
N GLY A 76 -6.95 -22.18 8.92
CA GLY A 76 -8.21 -22.54 9.56
C GLY A 76 -8.05 -22.45 11.07
N ARG A 77 -8.62 -21.41 11.69
CA ARG A 77 -8.46 -21.17 13.13
C ARG A 77 -9.61 -21.79 13.92
N VAL A 78 -9.31 -22.80 14.73
CA VAL A 78 -10.32 -23.70 15.31
C VAL A 78 -11.14 -23.00 16.40
N LEU A 79 -10.47 -22.35 17.36
CA LEU A 79 -11.10 -21.85 18.59
C LEU A 79 -11.59 -20.40 18.48
N ASN A 80 -10.78 -19.53 17.87
CA ASN A 80 -11.05 -18.10 17.74
C ASN A 80 -10.17 -17.51 16.62
N CYS A 81 -10.20 -16.19 16.43
CA CYS A 81 -9.41 -15.49 15.40
C CYS A 81 -8.08 -14.90 15.90
N GLY A 82 -7.54 -15.40 17.01
CA GLY A 82 -6.25 -15.03 17.59
C GLY A 82 -5.08 -15.77 16.93
N ASP A 83 -3.85 -15.32 17.17
CA ASP A 83 -2.67 -15.68 16.36
C ASP A 83 -1.90 -16.91 16.86
N ALA A 84 -2.20 -17.42 18.06
CA ALA A 84 -1.48 -18.54 18.66
C ALA A 84 -2.42 -19.57 19.30
N THR A 85 -3.45 -20.05 18.59
CA THR A 85 -4.31 -21.17 19.06
C THR A 85 -4.10 -22.44 18.25
N ASP A 86 -4.98 -23.43 18.39
CA ASP A 86 -5.11 -24.53 17.43
C ASP A 86 -5.46 -23.96 16.04
N ILE A 87 -4.49 -24.02 15.14
CA ILE A 87 -4.58 -23.46 13.78
C ILE A 87 -4.06 -24.50 12.79
N ASP A 88 -4.93 -24.87 11.85
CA ASP A 88 -4.64 -25.76 10.73
C ASP A 88 -4.25 -24.96 9.48
N ILE A 89 -3.53 -25.59 8.55
CA ILE A 89 -3.44 -25.13 7.16
C ILE A 89 -4.45 -25.87 6.29
N VAL A 90 -5.34 -25.12 5.66
CA VAL A 90 -6.39 -25.64 4.78
C VAL A 90 -6.19 -25.22 3.34
N LEU A 91 -6.79 -25.97 2.41
CA LEU A 91 -6.69 -25.77 0.97
C LEU A 91 -8.06 -25.93 0.28
N LYS A 92 -8.35 -25.07 -0.69
CA LYS A 92 -9.36 -25.30 -1.74
C LYS A 92 -8.69 -25.26 -3.11
N ARG A 93 -9.19 -26.07 -4.05
CA ARG A 93 -8.62 -26.24 -5.40
C ARG A 93 -9.61 -25.81 -6.48
N SER A 94 -9.13 -25.12 -7.52
CA SER A 94 -9.92 -24.78 -8.70
C SER A 94 -9.21 -25.17 -9.99
N THR A 95 -9.91 -25.83 -10.91
CA THR A 95 -9.35 -26.28 -12.20
C THR A 95 -9.91 -25.48 -13.39
N ASP A 96 -10.71 -24.45 -13.14
CA ASP A 96 -11.39 -23.64 -14.15
C ASP A 96 -11.04 -22.14 -14.04
N GLY A 97 -9.86 -21.85 -13.47
CA GLY A 97 -9.35 -20.50 -13.28
C GLY A 97 -10.07 -19.72 -12.18
N GLY A 98 -10.49 -20.41 -11.12
CA GLY A 98 -11.09 -19.80 -9.92
C GLY A 98 -12.58 -19.49 -10.04
N ARG A 99 -13.29 -20.09 -11.01
CA ARG A 99 -14.74 -19.90 -11.15
C ARG A 99 -15.49 -20.82 -10.20
N THR A 100 -15.06 -22.07 -10.10
CA THR A 100 -15.58 -23.04 -9.14
C THR A 100 -14.44 -23.61 -8.30
N TRP A 101 -14.76 -23.97 -7.07
CA TRP A 101 -13.80 -24.49 -6.09
C TRP A 101 -14.29 -25.82 -5.53
N GLY A 102 -13.36 -26.77 -5.38
CA GLY A 102 -13.61 -28.04 -4.73
C GLY A 102 -13.82 -27.89 -3.21
N PRO A 103 -14.18 -29.00 -2.53
CA PRO A 103 -14.32 -28.99 -1.07
C PRO A 103 -12.98 -28.62 -0.39
N MET A 104 -13.10 -28.07 0.82
CA MET A 104 -11.93 -27.80 1.67
C MET A 104 -11.20 -29.08 2.05
N GLN A 105 -9.88 -29.02 2.05
CA GLN A 105 -8.97 -30.06 2.50
C GLN A 105 -8.12 -29.52 3.64
N VAL A 106 -7.88 -30.33 4.67
CA VAL A 106 -6.85 -30.02 5.66
C VAL A 106 -5.53 -30.54 5.13
N VAL A 107 -4.57 -29.63 4.92
CA VAL A 107 -3.21 -29.97 4.46
C VAL A 107 -2.33 -30.31 5.65
N ASN A 108 -2.51 -29.57 6.75
CA ASN A 108 -1.72 -29.72 7.95
C ASN A 108 -2.56 -29.43 9.18
N GLU A 109 -2.76 -30.42 10.03
CA GLU A 109 -3.49 -30.27 11.30
C GLU A 109 -2.55 -29.69 12.37
N GLY A 110 -2.97 -28.63 13.06
CA GLY A 110 -2.27 -28.03 14.19
C GLY A 110 -2.33 -28.91 15.45
N ALA A 111 -3.41 -29.67 15.61
CA ALA A 111 -3.61 -30.62 16.72
C ALA A 111 -3.42 -30.00 18.11
N GLY A 112 -3.86 -28.74 18.28
CA GLY A 112 -3.69 -27.94 19.49
C GLY A 112 -2.56 -26.91 19.40
N ASP A 113 -1.63 -27.08 18.48
CA ASP A 113 -0.56 -26.13 18.17
C ASP A 113 -0.94 -25.19 17.01
N THR A 114 -0.10 -24.18 16.78
CA THR A 114 -0.32 -23.19 15.74
C THR A 114 0.53 -23.52 14.52
N HIS A 115 -0.09 -23.95 13.42
CA HIS A 115 0.53 -24.01 12.11
C HIS A 115 0.04 -22.83 11.27
N GLY A 116 0.94 -21.96 10.82
CA GLY A 116 0.54 -20.69 10.22
C GLY A 116 1.50 -20.13 9.19
N ASN A 117 1.11 -18.99 8.64
CA ASN A 117 1.83 -18.27 7.59
C ASN A 117 2.16 -19.13 6.35
N PRO A 118 1.15 -19.73 5.69
CA PRO A 118 1.37 -20.51 4.49
C PRO A 118 2.04 -19.65 3.41
N THR A 119 3.13 -20.16 2.85
CA THR A 119 3.90 -19.54 1.77
C THR A 119 4.14 -20.54 0.64
N PRO A 120 3.10 -20.87 -0.15
CA PRO A 120 3.23 -21.73 -1.31
C PRO A 120 4.12 -21.13 -2.41
N LEU A 121 4.79 -22.00 -3.17
CA LEU A 121 5.45 -21.66 -4.42
C LEU A 121 5.52 -22.89 -5.33
N VAL A 122 5.62 -22.67 -6.64
CA VAL A 122 5.61 -23.73 -7.65
C VAL A 122 6.95 -23.75 -8.35
N ASP A 123 7.57 -24.92 -8.41
CA ASP A 123 8.67 -25.19 -9.32
C ASP A 123 8.07 -25.47 -10.71
N GLU A 124 8.18 -24.51 -11.62
CA GLU A 124 7.64 -24.58 -12.98
C GLU A 124 8.35 -25.63 -13.84
N GLU A 125 9.58 -26.05 -13.49
CA GLU A 125 10.32 -27.06 -14.24
C GLU A 125 9.76 -28.47 -13.97
N THR A 126 9.46 -28.78 -12.71
CA THR A 126 9.01 -30.11 -12.29
C THR A 126 7.50 -30.22 -12.09
N GLY A 127 6.83 -29.09 -11.86
CA GLY A 127 5.42 -29.03 -11.46
C GLY A 127 5.18 -29.31 -9.97
N ARG A 128 6.25 -29.47 -9.16
CA ARG A 128 6.15 -29.63 -7.72
C ARG A 128 5.63 -28.35 -7.07
N ILE A 129 4.65 -28.49 -6.19
CA ILE A 129 4.21 -27.42 -5.30
C ILE A 129 4.92 -27.57 -3.96
N LEU A 130 5.51 -26.50 -3.47
CA LEU A 130 6.16 -26.41 -2.17
C LEU A 130 5.30 -25.52 -1.29
N LEU A 131 5.16 -25.88 -0.01
CA LEU A 131 4.42 -25.10 0.98
C LEU A 131 5.32 -24.89 2.19
N ALA A 132 5.90 -23.70 2.30
CA ALA A 132 6.59 -23.28 3.52
C ALA A 132 5.58 -22.75 4.54
N GLU A 133 5.80 -23.04 5.80
CA GLU A 133 4.90 -22.70 6.91
C GLU A 133 5.68 -22.59 8.22
N THR A 134 5.02 -22.17 9.29
CA THR A 134 5.65 -21.97 10.60
C THR A 134 4.84 -22.60 11.72
N TYR A 135 5.52 -23.24 12.67
CA TYR A 135 4.89 -23.93 13.81
C TYR A 135 5.32 -23.28 15.12
N ASN A 136 4.39 -23.10 16.06
CA ASN A 136 4.69 -22.75 17.45
C ASN A 136 3.68 -23.41 18.40
N THR A 137 4.02 -23.47 19.69
CA THR A 137 3.09 -23.97 20.71
C THR A 137 1.79 -23.17 20.68
N GLY A 138 0.65 -23.87 20.66
CA GLY A 138 -0.66 -23.23 20.70
C GLY A 138 -1.08 -22.79 22.11
N ARG A 139 -2.13 -21.97 22.17
CA ARG A 139 -2.70 -21.41 23.40
C ARG A 139 -4.21 -21.59 23.43
N ALA A 140 -4.76 -21.52 24.64
CA ALA A 140 -6.20 -21.55 24.87
C ALA A 140 -6.86 -20.15 24.80
N ASP A 141 -6.08 -19.08 24.95
CA ASP A 141 -6.53 -17.69 24.82
C ASP A 141 -6.31 -17.19 23.37
N SER A 142 -6.71 -15.94 23.08
CA SER A 142 -6.52 -15.33 21.76
C SER A 142 -5.25 -14.48 21.68
N GLU A 143 -4.31 -14.66 22.60
CA GLU A 143 -3.08 -13.87 22.67
C GLU A 143 -2.07 -14.32 21.60
N HIS A 144 -0.99 -13.56 21.49
CA HIS A 144 0.15 -13.93 20.66
C HIS A 144 0.96 -15.03 21.37
N CYS A 145 1.89 -15.68 20.67
CA CYS A 145 2.82 -16.61 21.31
C CYS A 145 3.64 -15.93 22.42
N ASP A 146 4.10 -16.72 23.38
CA ASP A 146 5.03 -16.23 24.40
C ASP A 146 6.31 -15.68 23.75
N VAL A 147 6.97 -14.73 24.40
CA VAL A 147 8.24 -14.17 23.92
C VAL A 147 9.38 -14.65 24.83
N PRO A 148 10.45 -15.27 24.30
CA PRO A 148 10.68 -15.56 22.88
C PRO A 148 9.73 -16.64 22.33
N CYS A 149 9.26 -16.42 21.11
CA CYS A 149 8.34 -17.33 20.43
C CYS A 149 9.10 -18.56 19.93
N ASP A 150 8.60 -19.76 20.21
CA ASP A 150 9.18 -21.05 19.80
C ASP A 150 8.83 -21.41 18.35
N ARG A 151 8.87 -20.41 17.47
CA ARG A 151 8.34 -20.52 16.11
C ARG A 151 9.39 -21.04 15.13
N THR A 152 9.09 -22.15 14.45
CA THR A 152 10.05 -22.89 13.62
C THR A 152 9.53 -23.11 12.20
N PRO A 153 10.38 -22.97 11.16
CA PRO A 153 9.97 -23.13 9.77
C PRO A 153 9.88 -24.61 9.34
N HIS A 154 8.83 -24.93 8.60
CA HIS A 154 8.54 -26.26 8.07
C HIS A 154 8.21 -26.20 6.58
N LEU A 155 8.30 -27.35 5.91
CA LEU A 155 8.01 -27.48 4.48
C LEU A 155 7.28 -28.78 4.17
N GLN A 156 6.22 -28.68 3.38
CA GLN A 156 5.59 -29.80 2.69
C GLN A 156 5.68 -29.62 1.18
N TYR A 157 5.46 -30.69 0.42
CA TYR A 157 5.32 -30.61 -1.02
C TYR A 157 4.21 -31.50 -1.56
N SER A 158 3.73 -31.17 -2.75
CA SER A 158 2.82 -31.99 -3.54
C SER A 158 3.39 -32.17 -4.95
N ASP A 159 3.44 -33.43 -5.39
CA ASP A 159 3.87 -33.83 -6.74
C ASP A 159 2.68 -34.21 -7.64
N ASP A 160 1.45 -34.08 -7.14
CA ASP A 160 0.22 -34.54 -7.80
C ASP A 160 -0.81 -33.43 -7.98
N ASP A 161 -0.34 -32.19 -8.19
CA ASP A 161 -1.17 -31.00 -8.45
C ASP A 161 -2.02 -30.57 -7.23
N GLY A 162 -1.46 -30.71 -6.03
CA GLY A 162 -2.05 -30.30 -4.76
C GLY A 162 -3.10 -31.27 -4.23
N VAL A 163 -3.14 -32.52 -4.71
CA VAL A 163 -4.14 -33.51 -4.29
C VAL A 163 -3.72 -34.18 -2.98
N THR A 164 -2.45 -34.55 -2.86
CA THR A 164 -1.85 -35.08 -1.64
C THR A 164 -0.56 -34.32 -1.30
N TRP A 165 -0.19 -34.38 -0.02
CA TRP A 165 0.93 -33.65 0.55
C TRP A 165 1.87 -34.60 1.28
N SER A 166 3.17 -34.36 1.16
CA SER A 166 4.20 -35.07 1.92
C SER A 166 4.06 -34.80 3.41
N SER A 167 4.62 -35.67 4.26
CA SER A 167 4.82 -35.30 5.67
C SER A 167 5.68 -34.03 5.80
N PRO A 168 5.43 -33.16 6.80
CA PRO A 168 6.24 -31.97 7.02
C PRO A 168 7.71 -32.28 7.29
N ARG A 169 8.59 -31.45 6.74
CA ARG A 169 10.04 -31.44 6.99
C ARG A 169 10.43 -30.17 7.73
N ASP A 170 11.07 -30.32 8.87
CA ASP A 170 11.68 -29.20 9.60
C ASP A 170 12.82 -28.58 8.78
N LEU A 171 12.73 -27.26 8.57
CA LEU A 171 13.75 -26.47 7.88
C LEU A 171 14.70 -25.74 8.83
N SER A 172 14.48 -25.79 10.14
CA SER A 172 15.31 -25.10 11.15
C SER A 172 16.81 -25.35 10.97
N PRO A 173 17.30 -26.58 10.69
CA PRO A 173 18.73 -26.82 10.48
C PRO A 173 19.35 -26.07 9.29
N GLN A 174 18.53 -25.58 8.35
CA GLN A 174 18.97 -24.92 7.12
C GLN A 174 18.76 -23.41 7.13
N ILE A 175 17.67 -22.94 7.76
CA ILE A 175 17.22 -21.54 7.62
C ILE A 175 16.81 -20.86 8.95
N LEU A 176 17.15 -21.46 10.09
CA LEU A 176 16.99 -20.85 11.42
C LEU A 176 18.35 -20.71 12.11
N PRO A 177 19.17 -19.70 11.77
CA PRO A 177 20.40 -19.39 12.48
C PRO A 177 20.16 -19.21 13.99
N ALA A 178 21.09 -19.65 14.84
CA ALA A 178 20.89 -19.67 16.30
C ALA A 178 20.61 -18.30 16.97
N HIS A 179 20.94 -17.19 16.30
CA HIS A 179 20.65 -15.84 16.80
C HIS A 179 19.25 -15.33 16.40
N TRP A 180 18.54 -16.05 15.53
CA TRP A 180 17.13 -15.87 15.21
C TRP A 180 16.32 -16.78 16.15
N ASN A 181 16.24 -16.36 17.41
CA ASN A 181 15.80 -17.18 18.53
C ASN A 181 14.51 -16.65 19.20
N SER A 182 13.65 -16.00 18.42
CA SER A 182 12.31 -15.56 18.80
C SER A 182 11.38 -15.70 17.59
N TRP A 183 10.38 -14.82 17.44
CA TRP A 183 9.43 -14.77 16.32
C TRP A 183 10.09 -15.13 14.98
N TYR A 184 9.43 -15.99 14.20
CA TYR A 184 9.82 -16.38 12.84
C TYR A 184 8.55 -16.54 11.99
N ALA A 185 8.50 -15.90 10.82
CA ALA A 185 7.37 -15.96 9.90
C ALA A 185 7.85 -16.19 8.46
N THR A 186 7.22 -17.12 7.75
CA THR A 186 7.37 -17.32 6.29
C THR A 186 6.36 -16.48 5.55
N GLY A 187 6.76 -15.76 4.50
CA GLY A 187 5.87 -14.85 3.76
C GLY A 187 5.11 -13.94 4.74
N PRO A 188 3.77 -14.11 4.91
CA PRO A 188 2.90 -15.04 4.17
C PRO A 188 2.66 -14.54 2.75
N VAL A 189 1.86 -15.26 1.94
CA VAL A 189 1.57 -15.14 0.49
C VAL A 189 2.23 -16.23 -0.34
N HIS A 190 2.88 -15.91 -1.46
CA HIS A 190 3.59 -16.87 -2.28
C HIS A 190 5.06 -16.50 -2.43
N GLY A 191 5.90 -17.53 -2.60
CA GLY A 191 7.23 -17.40 -3.17
C GLY A 191 7.19 -17.38 -4.70
N ILE A 192 8.34 -17.14 -5.32
CA ILE A 192 8.49 -17.10 -6.78
C ILE A 192 9.59 -18.07 -7.25
N GLN A 193 9.49 -18.50 -8.49
CA GLN A 193 10.63 -19.03 -9.24
C GLN A 193 11.16 -17.95 -10.17
N LEU A 194 12.48 -17.71 -10.16
CA LEU A 194 13.10 -16.76 -11.07
C LEU A 194 13.07 -17.30 -12.49
N THR A 195 12.72 -16.46 -13.45
CA THR A 195 12.58 -16.84 -14.87
C THR A 195 13.67 -16.25 -15.75
N ARG A 196 14.53 -15.37 -15.20
CA ARG A 196 15.49 -14.58 -15.97
C ARG A 196 16.90 -14.63 -15.39
N GLY A 197 17.86 -14.27 -16.25
CA GLY A 197 19.26 -14.10 -15.87
C GLY A 197 19.95 -15.41 -15.48
N ALA A 198 21.07 -15.27 -14.76
CA ALA A 198 21.93 -16.40 -14.38
C ALA A 198 21.34 -17.30 -13.28
N HIS A 199 20.20 -16.91 -12.70
CA HIS A 199 19.52 -17.62 -11.61
C HIS A 199 18.12 -18.10 -11.98
N ALA A 200 17.79 -18.14 -13.28
CA ALA A 200 16.55 -18.76 -13.74
C ALA A 200 16.45 -20.20 -13.20
N GLY A 201 15.26 -20.57 -12.72
CA GLY A 201 14.99 -21.85 -12.04
C GLY A 201 15.12 -21.78 -10.51
N ARG A 202 15.81 -20.77 -9.95
CA ARG A 202 15.93 -20.59 -8.49
C ARG A 202 14.56 -20.28 -7.88
N LEU A 203 14.28 -20.97 -6.78
CA LEU A 203 13.12 -20.72 -5.93
C LEU A 203 13.47 -19.74 -4.83
N VAL A 204 12.57 -18.79 -4.56
CA VAL A 204 12.75 -17.73 -3.58
C VAL A 204 11.45 -17.53 -2.79
N PHE A 205 11.55 -17.52 -1.46
CA PHE A 205 10.46 -17.02 -0.61
C PHE A 205 11.04 -16.14 0.51
N GLY A 206 10.17 -15.38 1.17
CA GLY A 206 10.58 -14.40 2.16
C GLY A 206 10.35 -14.86 3.59
N VAL A 207 11.15 -14.37 4.54
CA VAL A 207 10.93 -14.55 5.96
C VAL A 207 11.15 -13.25 6.74
N ASN A 208 10.55 -13.14 7.91
CA ASN A 208 10.96 -12.17 8.93
C ASN A 208 11.10 -12.83 10.30
N THR A 209 12.04 -12.35 11.10
CA THR A 209 12.44 -12.98 12.36
C THR A 209 12.93 -11.97 13.39
N GLU A 210 12.95 -12.35 14.66
CA GLU A 210 13.50 -11.53 15.75
C GLU A 210 14.66 -12.22 16.48
N ALA A 211 15.52 -11.41 17.09
CA ALA A 211 16.58 -11.84 18.02
C ALA A 211 16.22 -11.49 19.46
N TRP A 212 16.59 -12.33 20.41
CA TRP A 212 16.31 -12.23 21.85
C TRP A 212 17.57 -12.46 22.68
N ASP A 213 17.83 -11.61 23.67
CA ASP A 213 19.06 -11.65 24.50
C ASP A 213 18.90 -12.39 25.84
N GLY A 214 17.72 -12.92 26.13
CA GLY A 214 17.36 -13.51 27.42
C GLY A 214 16.39 -12.64 28.24
N ASN A 215 16.23 -11.37 27.88
CA ASN A 215 15.36 -10.43 28.60
C ASN A 215 14.44 -9.61 27.66
N ARG A 216 14.89 -9.29 26.44
CA ARG A 216 14.09 -8.56 25.46
C ARG A 216 14.46 -8.90 24.02
N VAL A 217 13.58 -8.53 23.10
CA VAL A 217 13.90 -8.48 21.67
C VAL A 217 15.00 -7.45 21.44
N THR A 218 15.97 -7.76 20.59
CA THR A 218 17.13 -6.91 20.30
C THR A 218 17.28 -6.55 18.82
N ALA A 219 16.70 -7.31 17.91
CA ALA A 219 16.70 -7.00 16.49
C ALA A 219 15.49 -7.64 15.78
N ASN A 220 15.11 -7.05 14.65
CA ASN A 220 14.24 -7.64 13.64
C ASN A 220 15.04 -7.86 12.36
N HIS A 221 14.80 -8.97 11.67
CA HIS A 221 15.42 -9.26 10.37
C HIS A 221 14.34 -9.59 9.34
N ALA A 222 14.54 -9.09 8.12
CA ALA A 222 13.83 -9.54 6.93
C ALA A 222 14.84 -10.25 6.03
N ALA A 223 14.48 -11.40 5.47
CA ALA A 223 15.41 -12.18 4.66
C ALA A 223 14.74 -12.92 3.51
N LEU A 224 15.54 -13.26 2.49
CA LEU A 224 15.15 -14.16 1.41
C LEU A 224 15.72 -15.55 1.66
N ILE A 225 14.93 -16.57 1.35
CA ILE A 225 15.30 -17.98 1.46
C ILE A 225 15.34 -18.57 0.05
N LEU A 226 16.46 -19.22 -0.29
CA LEU A 226 16.79 -19.60 -1.66
C LEU A 226 16.95 -21.12 -1.80
N SER A 227 16.47 -21.68 -2.91
CA SER A 227 16.78 -23.05 -3.33
C SER A 227 17.11 -23.09 -4.83
N ASP A 228 18.17 -23.82 -5.15
CA ASP A 228 18.68 -24.01 -6.52
C ASP A 228 18.48 -25.47 -7.02
N ASP A 229 17.73 -26.31 -6.28
CA ASP A 229 17.60 -27.75 -6.51
C ASP A 229 16.15 -28.28 -6.36
N GLY A 230 15.17 -27.46 -6.75
CA GLY A 230 13.75 -27.83 -6.72
C GLY A 230 13.17 -27.94 -5.31
N GLY A 231 13.75 -27.21 -4.34
CA GLY A 231 13.29 -27.18 -2.94
C GLY A 231 13.86 -28.31 -2.07
N THR A 232 14.86 -29.04 -2.56
CA THR A 232 15.51 -30.12 -1.79
C THR A 232 16.37 -29.56 -0.68
N THR A 233 17.19 -28.55 -0.97
CA THR A 233 17.99 -27.81 0.01
C THR A 233 17.68 -26.31 -0.05
N TRP A 234 17.82 -25.65 1.11
CA TRP A 234 17.51 -24.25 1.32
C TRP A 234 18.63 -23.56 2.07
N ARG A 235 18.76 -22.24 1.85
CA ARG A 235 19.70 -21.40 2.58
C ARG A 235 19.18 -19.98 2.71
N VAL A 236 19.63 -19.29 3.75
CA VAL A 236 19.44 -17.85 3.89
C VAL A 236 20.25 -17.12 2.81
N GLY A 237 19.60 -16.20 2.10
CA GLY A 237 20.18 -15.28 1.13
C GLY A 237 20.25 -13.87 1.70
N ALA A 238 19.70 -12.90 0.97
CA ALA A 238 19.65 -11.50 1.36
C ALA A 238 19.04 -11.36 2.76
N THR A 239 19.65 -10.54 3.61
CA THR A 239 19.17 -10.25 4.97
C THR A 239 19.32 -8.76 5.24
N ASP A 240 18.27 -8.14 5.77
CA ASP A 240 18.29 -6.79 6.30
C ASP A 240 17.98 -6.85 7.80
N SER A 241 18.75 -6.15 8.62
CA SER A 241 18.75 -6.30 10.08
C SER A 241 18.64 -4.96 10.79
N TRP A 242 17.64 -4.85 11.65
CA TRP A 242 17.26 -3.63 12.33
C TRP A 242 17.36 -3.80 13.84
N PRO A 243 18.38 -3.22 14.50
CA PRO A 243 18.52 -3.32 15.94
C PRO A 243 17.43 -2.51 16.66
N LEU A 244 16.97 -3.01 17.81
CA LEU A 244 16.12 -2.26 18.71
C LEU A 244 16.93 -1.13 19.35
N ALA A 245 16.45 0.10 19.23
CA ALA A 245 17.08 1.25 19.83
C ALA A 245 17.00 1.22 21.37
N VAL A 246 17.82 2.04 22.03
CA VAL A 246 17.88 2.13 23.50
C VAL A 246 16.52 2.52 24.11
N ASP A 247 15.74 3.32 23.39
CA ASP A 247 14.40 3.77 23.80
C ASP A 247 13.29 2.71 23.59
N GLY A 248 13.66 1.52 23.11
CA GLY A 248 12.74 0.41 22.86
C GLY A 248 11.96 0.53 21.55
N SER A 249 12.35 1.43 20.63
CA SER A 249 11.75 1.53 19.30
C SER A 249 12.62 0.87 18.21
N PHE A 250 11.98 0.45 17.12
CA PHE A 250 12.68 0.11 15.88
C PHE A 250 12.64 1.30 14.94
N ARG A 251 13.73 1.58 14.20
CA ARG A 251 13.68 2.57 13.12
C ARG A 251 12.75 2.08 12.00
N GLN A 252 13.00 0.87 11.53
CA GLN A 252 12.12 0.11 10.65
C GLN A 252 12.05 -1.33 11.15
N LYS A 253 10.93 -1.98 10.86
CA LYS A 253 10.66 -3.38 11.17
C LYS A 253 9.94 -4.03 9.98
N PRO A 254 10.63 -4.23 8.84
CA PRO A 254 10.04 -4.91 7.70
C PRO A 254 9.65 -6.34 8.10
N SER A 255 8.42 -6.70 7.77
CA SER A 255 7.80 -7.98 8.10
C SER A 255 6.82 -8.38 7.00
N GLU A 256 6.35 -9.64 7.02
CA GLU A 256 5.28 -10.12 6.14
C GLU A 256 5.53 -9.79 4.67
N ILE A 257 6.69 -10.23 4.16
CA ILE A 257 7.26 -9.75 2.89
C ILE A 257 6.72 -10.54 1.69
N SER A 258 6.39 -9.79 0.63
CA SER A 258 5.96 -10.30 -0.69
C SER A 258 6.96 -9.86 -1.77
N MET A 259 7.07 -10.61 -2.87
CA MET A 259 8.06 -10.34 -3.92
C MET A 259 7.56 -10.63 -5.32
N THR A 260 8.17 -9.98 -6.32
CA THR A 260 7.96 -10.29 -7.73
C THR A 260 9.23 -10.03 -8.54
N GLU A 261 9.43 -10.78 -9.63
CA GLU A 261 10.54 -10.58 -10.55
C GLU A 261 10.17 -9.49 -11.58
N ARG A 262 11.00 -8.45 -11.69
CA ARG A 262 10.88 -7.38 -12.69
C ARG A 262 11.25 -7.90 -14.09
N SER A 263 10.92 -7.14 -15.14
CA SER A 263 11.28 -7.48 -16.54
C SER A 263 12.78 -7.61 -16.78
N ASP A 264 13.60 -6.90 -16.00
CA ASP A 264 15.06 -6.91 -16.07
C ASP A 264 15.70 -8.06 -15.24
N GLY A 265 14.90 -8.91 -14.58
CA GLY A 265 15.37 -10.00 -13.72
C GLY A 265 15.68 -9.58 -12.28
N THR A 266 15.51 -8.30 -11.94
CA THR A 266 15.63 -7.81 -10.57
C THR A 266 14.46 -8.29 -9.72
N ILE A 267 14.69 -8.73 -8.49
CA ILE A 267 13.63 -9.04 -7.53
C ILE A 267 13.24 -7.75 -6.81
N LEU A 268 11.96 -7.38 -6.89
CA LEU A 268 11.36 -6.37 -6.03
C LEU A 268 10.75 -7.07 -4.81
N ILE A 269 11.02 -6.55 -3.61
CA ILE A 269 10.48 -7.05 -2.36
C ILE A 269 9.71 -5.91 -1.68
N SER A 270 8.52 -6.19 -1.18
CA SER A 270 7.71 -5.26 -0.38
C SER A 270 7.34 -5.86 0.96
N GLY A 271 7.57 -5.11 2.04
CA GLY A 271 7.27 -5.50 3.40
C GLY A 271 6.20 -4.62 4.05
N ARG A 272 5.47 -5.21 5.00
CA ARG A 272 4.72 -4.48 6.02
C ARG A 272 5.73 -3.82 6.94
N GLU A 273 5.60 -2.51 7.16
CA GLU A 273 6.35 -1.82 8.19
C GLU A 273 5.61 -1.95 9.54
N GLN A 274 6.25 -2.66 10.48
CA GLN A 274 5.65 -3.02 11.76
C GLN A 274 6.13 -2.11 12.91
N GLU A 275 5.46 -0.97 13.05
CA GLU A 275 5.66 -0.03 14.16
C GLU A 275 7.05 0.62 14.19
N GLY A 276 7.77 0.63 13.05
CA GLY A 276 8.95 1.44 12.84
C GLY A 276 8.69 2.93 13.05
N THR A 277 9.74 3.67 13.39
CA THR A 277 9.66 5.12 13.58
C THR A 277 9.66 5.94 12.32
N ASP A 278 10.18 5.36 11.24
CA ASP A 278 10.12 5.97 9.91
C ASP A 278 8.67 6.13 9.43
N ILE A 279 8.45 7.02 8.48
CA ILE A 279 7.13 7.50 8.07
C ILE A 279 6.50 6.57 7.03
N GLY A 280 5.46 5.85 7.42
CA GLY A 280 4.67 4.99 6.53
C GLY A 280 4.49 3.57 7.06
N HIS A 281 3.68 2.78 6.36
CA HIS A 281 3.34 1.41 6.77
C HIS A 281 3.78 0.33 5.76
N ARG A 282 4.51 0.73 4.71
CA ARG A 282 5.05 -0.17 3.68
C ARG A 282 6.47 0.24 3.35
N SER A 283 7.36 -0.74 3.26
CA SER A 283 8.75 -0.56 2.85
C SER A 283 9.11 -1.51 1.71
N GLN A 284 10.19 -1.21 0.98
CA GLN A 284 10.67 -2.00 -0.14
C GLN A 284 12.18 -2.14 -0.17
N ALA A 285 12.64 -3.25 -0.73
CA ALA A 285 14.04 -3.50 -1.04
C ALA A 285 14.15 -4.17 -2.42
N VAL A 286 15.36 -4.18 -2.96
CA VAL A 286 15.65 -4.70 -4.29
C VAL A 286 16.82 -5.67 -4.23
N SER A 287 16.77 -6.76 -4.99
CA SER A 287 17.90 -7.68 -5.17
C SER A 287 18.17 -7.93 -6.66
N ARG A 288 19.42 -7.73 -7.08
CA ARG A 288 19.86 -7.88 -8.48
C ARG A 288 20.72 -9.11 -8.74
N ASP A 289 21.04 -9.87 -7.69
CA ASP A 289 21.92 -11.04 -7.71
C ASP A 289 21.15 -12.35 -7.45
N GLY A 290 19.87 -12.36 -7.80
CA GLY A 290 18.98 -13.52 -7.63
C GLY A 290 18.69 -13.84 -6.16
N GLY A 291 18.61 -12.81 -5.30
CA GLY A 291 18.22 -12.94 -3.90
C GLY A 291 19.38 -13.15 -2.93
N GLN A 292 20.63 -13.03 -3.35
CA GLN A 292 21.80 -13.25 -2.49
C GLN A 292 22.04 -12.09 -1.54
N SER A 293 21.79 -10.85 -2.00
CA SER A 293 21.87 -9.64 -1.20
C SER A 293 20.78 -8.65 -1.57
N PHE A 294 20.43 -7.78 -0.62
CA PHE A 294 19.68 -6.56 -0.92
C PHE A 294 20.66 -5.48 -1.37
N GLU A 295 20.31 -4.76 -2.44
CA GLU A 295 21.11 -3.65 -2.97
C GLU A 295 21.26 -2.51 -1.95
N ALA A 296 20.22 -2.30 -1.15
CA ALA A 296 20.17 -1.41 0.00
C ALA A 296 19.20 -1.98 1.05
N PRO A 297 19.27 -1.53 2.32
CA PRO A 297 18.24 -1.82 3.32
C PRO A 297 16.83 -1.43 2.83
N PHE A 298 15.80 -1.96 3.50
CA PHE A 298 14.43 -1.55 3.21
C PHE A 298 14.25 -0.03 3.33
N GLU A 299 13.57 0.54 2.35
CA GLU A 299 13.22 1.96 2.28
C GLU A 299 11.71 2.13 2.44
N ILE A 300 11.29 3.09 3.25
CA ILE A 300 9.88 3.37 3.52
C ILE A 300 9.23 4.10 2.33
N LEU A 301 7.95 3.84 2.08
CA LEU A 301 7.17 4.51 1.04
C LEU A 301 6.16 5.49 1.65
N PRO A 302 6.54 6.76 1.91
CA PRO A 302 5.69 7.69 2.66
C PRO A 302 4.43 8.10 1.90
N ASP A 303 4.47 8.15 0.56
CA ASP A 303 3.33 8.49 -0.29
C ASP A 303 2.37 7.31 -0.57
N LEU A 304 2.69 6.11 -0.05
CA LEU A 304 1.85 4.92 -0.19
C LEU A 304 0.98 4.71 1.07
N TYR A 305 -0.23 5.28 1.04
CA TYR A 305 -1.17 5.14 2.15
C TYR A 305 -1.72 3.72 2.25
N ALA A 306 -1.47 3.09 3.39
CA ALA A 306 -1.95 1.77 3.77
C ALA A 306 -1.97 1.67 5.31
N PRO A 307 -2.79 0.78 5.90
CA PRO A 307 -2.68 0.46 7.31
C PRO A 307 -1.53 -0.53 7.54
N GLN A 308 -1.20 -0.83 8.79
CA GLN A 308 -0.22 -1.88 9.11
C GLN A 308 -0.79 -3.27 8.84
N VAL A 309 -0.53 -3.78 7.64
CA VAL A 309 -1.04 -5.05 7.14
C VAL A 309 -0.12 -5.63 6.06
N GLN A 310 -0.15 -6.95 5.94
CA GLN A 310 0.42 -7.65 4.80
C GLN A 310 -0.28 -7.22 3.49
N GLY A 311 0.47 -7.20 2.41
CA GLY A 311 -0.02 -6.98 1.04
C GLY A 311 0.85 -7.75 0.04
N ALA A 312 0.33 -8.01 -1.16
CA ALA A 312 0.99 -8.82 -2.17
C ALA A 312 1.34 -8.00 -3.41
N ILE A 313 2.47 -8.33 -4.05
CA ILE A 313 2.87 -7.75 -5.32
C ILE A 313 2.92 -8.80 -6.43
N LEU A 314 2.47 -8.43 -7.64
CA LEU A 314 2.48 -9.32 -8.80
C LEU A 314 2.78 -8.51 -10.07
N ARG A 315 3.73 -8.97 -10.89
CA ARG A 315 3.97 -8.41 -12.21
C ARG A 315 2.87 -8.84 -13.21
N LEU A 316 2.28 -7.87 -13.90
CA LEU A 316 1.31 -8.05 -14.98
C LEU A 316 1.77 -7.24 -16.20
N GLY A 317 2.39 -7.90 -17.19
CA GLY A 317 2.95 -7.20 -18.35
C GLY A 317 4.04 -6.22 -17.92
N ASP A 318 3.91 -4.94 -18.28
CA ASP A 318 4.84 -3.87 -17.89
C ASP A 318 4.43 -3.16 -16.57
N ARG A 319 3.34 -3.62 -15.96
CA ARG A 319 2.77 -3.09 -14.72
C ARG A 319 3.16 -4.00 -13.55
N ILE A 320 3.41 -3.43 -12.38
CA ILE A 320 3.42 -4.20 -11.14
C ILE A 320 2.18 -3.82 -10.35
N LEU A 321 1.44 -4.81 -9.88
CA LEU A 321 0.27 -4.66 -9.04
C LEU A 321 0.67 -4.80 -7.58
N LEU A 322 0.00 -4.04 -6.71
CA LEU A 322 0.01 -4.23 -5.26
C LEU A 322 -1.43 -4.38 -4.80
N SER A 323 -1.75 -5.47 -4.11
CA SER A 323 -3.00 -5.61 -3.35
C SER A 323 -2.77 -5.24 -1.88
N CYS A 324 -3.51 -4.23 -1.42
CA CYS A 324 -3.46 -3.79 -0.03
C CYS A 324 -4.68 -2.90 0.28
N PRO A 325 -5.20 -2.89 1.51
CA PRO A 325 -6.14 -1.87 1.96
C PRO A 325 -5.57 -0.45 1.81
N GLY A 326 -6.37 0.49 1.29
CA GLY A 326 -5.96 1.88 1.05
C GLY A 326 -6.31 2.88 2.16
N ASP A 327 -7.00 2.46 3.22
CA ASP A 327 -7.26 3.32 4.38
C ASP A 327 -6.04 3.34 5.32
N PRO A 328 -5.47 4.52 5.63
CA PRO A 328 -4.19 4.60 6.34
C PRO A 328 -4.24 4.18 7.81
N ASP A 329 -5.43 4.04 8.42
CA ASP A 329 -5.61 3.64 9.83
C ASP A 329 -6.22 2.25 9.97
N ARG A 330 -7.23 1.93 9.15
CA ARG A 330 -8.03 0.72 9.32
C ARG A 330 -7.78 -0.26 8.19
N ARG A 331 -7.77 -1.55 8.52
CA ARG A 331 -7.82 -2.66 7.55
C ARG A 331 -9.17 -2.70 6.83
N ARG A 332 -9.35 -1.81 5.85
CA ARG A 332 -10.55 -1.66 5.02
C ARG A 332 -10.21 -0.95 3.72
N THR A 333 -11.12 -1.04 2.75
CA THR A 333 -10.91 -0.50 1.40
C THR A 333 -9.84 -1.28 0.64
N MET A 334 -10.05 -2.57 0.36
CA MET A 334 -9.12 -3.35 -0.47
C MET A 334 -8.97 -2.70 -1.85
N MET A 335 -7.73 -2.49 -2.28
CA MET A 335 -7.42 -1.87 -3.57
C MET A 335 -6.36 -2.65 -4.34
N ILE A 336 -6.38 -2.48 -5.66
CA ILE A 336 -5.23 -2.74 -6.52
C ILE A 336 -4.56 -1.39 -6.84
N ARG A 337 -3.29 -1.28 -6.45
CA ARG A 337 -2.38 -0.16 -6.74
C ARG A 337 -1.43 -0.57 -7.84
N SER A 338 -0.88 0.37 -8.56
CA SER A 338 0.03 0.02 -9.63
C SER A 338 1.24 0.90 -9.73
N SER A 339 2.31 0.25 -10.16
CA SER A 339 3.55 0.89 -10.56
C SER A 339 3.81 0.61 -12.04
N TYR A 340 4.36 1.63 -12.70
CA TYR A 340 4.77 1.60 -14.11
C TYR A 340 6.28 1.88 -14.28
N ASP A 341 7.01 1.97 -13.18
CA ASP A 341 8.45 2.28 -13.10
C ASP A 341 9.20 1.20 -12.30
N GLY A 342 8.64 -0.01 -12.23
CA GLY A 342 9.28 -1.14 -11.54
C GLY A 342 9.11 -1.13 -10.03
N GLY A 343 8.23 -0.30 -9.47
CA GLY A 343 7.91 -0.24 -8.05
C GLY A 343 8.46 1.00 -7.35
N GLU A 344 9.11 1.93 -8.07
CA GLU A 344 9.62 3.18 -7.50
C GLU A 344 8.47 4.08 -7.04
N THR A 345 7.42 4.22 -7.86
CA THR A 345 6.20 4.92 -7.48
C THR A 345 4.96 4.05 -7.64
N TRP A 346 3.95 4.34 -6.83
CA TRP A 346 2.68 3.62 -6.81
C TRP A 346 1.51 4.58 -6.96
N ASP A 347 0.44 4.12 -7.61
CA ASP A 347 -0.83 4.84 -7.64
C ASP A 347 -1.24 5.26 -6.22
N SER A 348 -1.71 6.51 -6.08
CA SER A 348 -2.30 7.09 -4.86
C SER A 348 -3.79 6.71 -4.70
N VAL A 349 -4.40 6.96 -3.53
CA VAL A 349 -5.73 6.40 -3.15
C VAL A 349 -6.85 6.75 -4.14
N ASP A 350 -6.70 7.88 -4.83
CA ASP A 350 -7.58 8.37 -5.89
C ASP A 350 -7.27 7.83 -7.30
N ARG A 351 -6.11 7.17 -7.50
CA ARG A 351 -5.68 6.59 -8.78
C ARG A 351 -5.87 5.08 -8.84
N GLY A 352 -5.81 4.39 -7.70
CA GLY A 352 -5.93 2.92 -7.63
C GLY A 352 -7.36 2.42 -7.85
N THR A 353 -7.47 1.12 -8.15
CA THR A 353 -8.77 0.46 -8.35
C THR A 353 -9.31 -0.03 -7.01
N VAL A 354 -10.50 0.43 -6.61
CA VAL A 354 -11.17 -0.06 -5.40
C VAL A 354 -11.84 -1.39 -5.69
N VAL A 355 -11.47 -2.44 -4.95
CA VAL A 355 -12.10 -3.77 -5.01
C VAL A 355 -13.34 -3.78 -4.14
N THR A 356 -13.20 -3.35 -2.88
CA THR A 356 -14.31 -3.16 -1.94
C THR A 356 -14.01 -2.00 -0.99
N ARG A 357 -15.04 -1.43 -0.36
CA ARG A 357 -14.92 -0.44 0.74
C ARG A 357 -15.16 -1.05 2.13
N ASP A 358 -15.49 -2.33 2.17
CA ASP A 358 -15.68 -3.13 3.38
C ASP A 358 -14.39 -3.23 4.21
N TRP A 359 -14.48 -3.83 5.41
CA TRP A 359 -13.29 -4.27 6.12
C TRP A 359 -12.54 -5.29 5.25
N SER A 360 -11.23 -5.19 5.26
CA SER A 360 -10.36 -6.02 4.43
C SER A 360 -8.94 -6.03 4.96
N GLY A 361 -8.33 -7.21 5.02
CA GLY A 361 -7.03 -7.42 5.64
C GLY A 361 -5.98 -7.93 4.67
N TYR A 362 -5.43 -9.10 4.99
CA TYR A 362 -4.39 -9.77 4.21
C TYR A 362 -4.89 -10.06 2.79
N SER A 363 -3.98 -10.12 1.84
CA SER A 363 -4.30 -10.42 0.45
C SER A 363 -3.16 -11.08 -0.29
N ASP A 364 -3.51 -11.84 -1.33
CA ASP A 364 -2.58 -12.43 -2.26
C ASP A 364 -3.08 -12.36 -3.71
N LEU A 365 -2.15 -12.31 -4.66
CA LEU A 365 -2.40 -12.18 -6.09
C LEU A 365 -1.85 -13.38 -6.84
N VAL A 366 -2.58 -13.85 -7.86
CA VAL A 366 -2.13 -14.94 -8.73
C VAL A 366 -2.40 -14.63 -10.20
N HIS A 367 -1.44 -14.90 -11.07
CA HIS A 367 -1.68 -14.87 -12.50
C HIS A 367 -2.52 -16.07 -12.92
N ILE A 368 -3.69 -15.85 -13.54
CA ILE A 368 -4.59 -16.94 -13.96
C ILE A 368 -4.31 -17.33 -15.42
N SER A 369 -4.42 -16.36 -16.32
CA SER A 369 -4.20 -16.54 -17.77
C SER A 369 -4.24 -15.21 -18.50
N GLY A 370 -3.37 -15.00 -19.50
CA GLY A 370 -3.40 -13.78 -20.32
C GLY A 370 -3.25 -12.52 -19.45
N THR A 371 -4.26 -11.64 -19.45
CA THR A 371 -4.33 -10.46 -18.58
C THR A 371 -5.19 -10.67 -17.33
N THR A 372 -5.73 -11.86 -17.11
CA THR A 372 -6.59 -12.17 -15.97
C THR A 372 -5.77 -12.52 -14.74
N VAL A 373 -6.07 -11.84 -13.63
CA VAL A 373 -5.46 -11.97 -12.32
C VAL A 373 -6.53 -12.41 -11.31
N GLY A 374 -6.13 -13.26 -10.37
CA GLY A 374 -6.90 -13.59 -9.18
C GLY A 374 -6.42 -12.78 -7.99
N LEU A 375 -7.34 -12.32 -7.16
CA LEU A 375 -7.08 -11.70 -5.86
C LEU A 375 -7.79 -12.53 -4.79
N MET A 376 -7.05 -13.08 -3.85
CA MET A 376 -7.59 -13.71 -2.65
C MET A 376 -7.36 -12.77 -1.48
N TYR A 377 -8.38 -12.47 -0.67
CA TYR A 377 -8.22 -11.51 0.41
C TYR A 377 -9.20 -11.69 1.56
N GLU A 378 -8.77 -11.35 2.77
CA GLU A 378 -9.62 -11.22 3.96
C GLU A 378 -10.60 -10.06 3.76
N GLY A 379 -11.90 -10.28 4.00
CA GLY A 379 -12.92 -9.24 3.87
C GLY A 379 -14.16 -9.47 4.73
N GLY A 380 -14.93 -8.41 4.97
CA GLY A 380 -16.17 -8.52 5.74
C GLY A 380 -16.89 -7.21 6.01
N THR A 381 -18.18 -7.29 6.28
CA THR A 381 -19.00 -6.10 6.58
C THR A 381 -18.75 -5.57 8.00
N VAL A 382 -18.33 -6.43 8.93
CA VAL A 382 -18.15 -6.09 10.35
C VAL A 382 -16.69 -6.13 10.77
N ASP A 383 -15.96 -7.16 10.34
CA ASP A 383 -14.54 -7.36 10.60
C ASP A 383 -13.84 -7.88 9.34
N ALA A 384 -12.56 -7.58 9.17
CA ALA A 384 -11.79 -8.10 8.03
C ALA A 384 -11.69 -9.64 8.05
N ARG A 385 -11.87 -10.27 9.23
CA ARG A 385 -11.74 -11.71 9.45
C ARG A 385 -13.06 -12.48 9.28
N ASP A 386 -14.14 -11.81 8.84
CA ASP A 386 -15.45 -12.45 8.68
C ASP A 386 -15.39 -13.58 7.63
N GLU A 387 -14.62 -13.39 6.56
CA GLU A 387 -14.48 -14.32 5.44
C GLU A 387 -13.22 -14.05 4.61
N ILE A 388 -12.83 -15.02 3.79
CA ILE A 388 -11.85 -14.81 2.70
C ILE A 388 -12.60 -14.87 1.38
N ARG A 389 -12.39 -13.88 0.53
CA ARG A 389 -12.98 -13.76 -0.81
C ARG A 389 -11.95 -14.05 -1.89
N PHE A 390 -12.44 -14.49 -3.05
CA PHE A 390 -11.65 -14.64 -4.27
C PHE A 390 -12.31 -13.84 -5.40
N ALA A 391 -11.56 -12.89 -5.95
CA ALA A 391 -11.97 -12.07 -7.08
C ALA A 391 -11.12 -12.39 -8.32
N ARG A 392 -11.72 -12.29 -9.51
CA ARG A 392 -11.08 -12.42 -10.81
C ARG A 392 -11.26 -11.11 -11.55
N PHE A 393 -10.18 -10.54 -12.08
CA PHE A 393 -10.25 -9.34 -12.90
C PHE A 393 -9.23 -9.36 -14.04
N ASN A 394 -9.46 -8.54 -15.08
CA ASN A 394 -8.49 -8.31 -16.15
C ASN A 394 -7.92 -6.90 -16.10
N GLU A 395 -6.88 -6.66 -16.91
CA GLU A 395 -6.23 -5.35 -17.02
C GLU A 395 -7.21 -4.23 -17.41
N GLU A 396 -8.22 -4.52 -18.23
CA GLU A 396 -9.22 -3.56 -18.68
C GLU A 396 -10.19 -3.10 -17.58
N TRP A 397 -10.32 -3.86 -16.50
CA TRP A 397 -11.07 -3.45 -15.31
C TRP A 397 -10.27 -2.54 -14.37
N LEU A 398 -8.94 -2.58 -14.44
CA LEU A 398 -8.10 -1.72 -13.61
C LEU A 398 -8.24 -0.26 -14.03
N ALA A 399 -8.15 0.63 -13.05
CA ALA A 399 -8.03 2.06 -13.27
C ALA A 399 -6.89 2.33 -14.28
N PRO A 400 -7.16 3.15 -15.31
CA PRO A 400 -6.19 3.43 -16.35
C PRO A 400 -5.05 4.30 -15.80
N ARG A 401 -3.86 4.17 -16.39
CA ARG A 401 -2.74 5.06 -16.09
C ARG A 401 -3.15 6.51 -16.35
N ARG A 402 -3.12 7.34 -15.32
CA ARG A 402 -3.33 8.79 -15.43
C ARG A 402 -1.98 9.51 -15.54
N GLY A 403 -1.94 10.59 -16.31
CA GLY A 403 -0.79 11.50 -16.35
C GLY A 403 -0.54 12.22 -15.00
N PRO A 404 0.45 13.11 -14.95
CA PRO A 404 0.64 13.98 -13.78
C PRO A 404 -0.63 14.80 -13.49
N ASP A 405 -0.86 15.15 -12.22
CA ASP A 405 -1.99 16.01 -11.84
C ASP A 405 -1.66 17.48 -12.10
N PRO A 406 -2.67 18.34 -12.34
CA PRO A 406 -2.49 19.78 -12.25
C PRO A 406 -1.94 20.18 -10.87
N THR A 407 -1.23 21.30 -10.79
CA THR A 407 -0.61 21.74 -9.53
C THR A 407 -0.91 23.18 -9.18
N THR A 408 -0.92 23.50 -7.89
CA THR A 408 -0.86 24.87 -7.36
C THR A 408 0.52 25.12 -6.74
N PRO A 409 1.10 26.33 -6.80
CA PRO A 409 2.42 26.59 -6.23
C PRO A 409 2.45 26.38 -4.71
N ASP A 410 3.56 25.80 -4.24
CA ASP A 410 4.03 25.95 -2.86
C ASP A 410 5.18 26.96 -2.86
N ARG A 411 5.04 28.05 -2.10
CA ARG A 411 6.03 29.12 -1.97
C ARG A 411 7.02 28.88 -0.84
N ALA A 412 6.91 27.76 -0.11
CA ALA A 412 7.95 27.34 0.81
C ALA A 412 9.27 27.07 0.05
N LEU A 413 10.39 27.20 0.77
CA LEU A 413 11.72 27.10 0.18
C LEU A 413 11.91 25.74 -0.49
N LEU A 414 12.22 25.74 -1.80
CA LEU A 414 12.47 24.55 -2.62
C LEU A 414 11.31 23.55 -2.70
N ALA A 415 10.09 23.96 -2.31
CA ALA A 415 8.94 23.07 -2.33
C ALA A 415 8.43 22.86 -3.77
N PRO A 416 8.08 21.62 -4.16
CA PRO A 416 7.36 21.37 -5.40
C PRO A 416 5.92 21.90 -5.30
N GLY A 417 5.27 22.10 -6.44
CA GLY A 417 3.84 22.41 -6.47
C GLY A 417 3.00 21.27 -5.86
N ALA A 418 1.90 21.63 -5.19
CA ALA A 418 0.95 20.68 -4.63
C ALA A 418 -0.05 20.22 -5.69
N ASN A 419 -0.38 18.93 -5.70
CA ASN A 419 -1.31 18.32 -6.65
C ASN A 419 -2.74 18.80 -6.38
N VAL A 420 -3.45 19.20 -7.43
CA VAL A 420 -4.86 19.63 -7.40
C VAL A 420 -5.70 18.52 -8.02
N LEU A 421 -6.60 17.95 -7.21
CA LEU A 421 -7.43 16.79 -7.56
C LEU A 421 -8.90 17.20 -7.72
N GLY A 422 -9.69 16.30 -8.31
CA GLY A 422 -11.16 16.40 -8.41
C GLY A 422 -11.69 17.40 -9.43
N GLY A 423 -10.88 18.37 -9.83
CA GLY A 423 -11.32 19.49 -10.68
C GLY A 423 -11.42 20.82 -9.95
N ALA A 424 -10.92 20.90 -8.71
CA ALA A 424 -10.81 22.13 -7.95
C ALA A 424 -10.23 23.26 -8.80
N SER A 425 -10.91 24.41 -8.77
CA SER A 425 -10.69 25.50 -9.71
C SER A 425 -10.65 26.84 -9.01
N THR A 426 -10.08 27.84 -9.68
CA THR A 426 -9.90 29.17 -9.10
C THR A 426 -11.22 29.92 -8.94
N THR A 427 -11.37 30.62 -7.82
CA THR A 427 -12.49 31.52 -7.49
C THR A 427 -11.94 32.82 -6.89
N PRO A 428 -12.68 33.94 -6.82
CA PRO A 428 -12.22 35.12 -6.09
C PRO A 428 -11.88 34.80 -4.63
N GLY A 429 -10.65 35.16 -4.23
CA GLY A 429 -10.05 34.95 -2.91
C GLY A 429 -10.12 36.19 -2.02
N VAL A 430 -9.35 36.17 -0.94
CA VAL A 430 -9.19 37.29 0.01
C VAL A 430 -8.20 38.33 -0.52
N LEU A 431 -7.11 37.87 -1.15
CA LEU A 431 -6.11 38.73 -1.81
C LEU A 431 -6.28 38.78 -3.33
N ALA A 432 -6.35 37.60 -3.95
CA ALA A 432 -6.42 37.43 -5.39
C ALA A 432 -7.45 36.36 -5.74
N ASN A 433 -7.00 35.18 -6.16
CA ASN A 433 -7.83 34.00 -6.29
C ASN A 433 -7.62 33.08 -5.09
N ALA A 434 -8.55 32.16 -4.92
CA ALA A 434 -8.52 31.03 -4.02
C ALA A 434 -8.90 29.77 -4.82
N LEU A 435 -8.82 28.59 -4.21
CA LEU A 435 -9.36 27.36 -4.81
C LEU A 435 -10.74 27.04 -4.24
N ALA A 436 -11.67 26.71 -5.13
CA ALA A 436 -13.00 26.22 -4.82
C ALA A 436 -13.01 24.68 -4.80
N PHE A 437 -13.74 24.12 -3.83
CA PHE A 437 -13.89 22.69 -3.60
C PHE A 437 -15.37 22.32 -3.64
N ASP A 438 -15.70 21.21 -4.30
CA ASP A 438 -17.07 20.77 -4.57
C ASP A 438 -17.69 19.86 -3.50
N GLY A 439 -16.89 19.33 -2.57
CA GLY A 439 -17.32 18.39 -1.54
C GLY A 439 -17.45 16.92 -1.97
N SER A 440 -16.98 16.57 -3.17
CA SER A 440 -17.10 15.22 -3.71
C SER A 440 -15.75 14.52 -3.80
N ASN A 441 -14.78 15.15 -4.46
CA ASN A 441 -13.46 14.58 -4.71
C ASN A 441 -12.32 15.61 -4.79
N ASP A 442 -12.65 16.90 -4.71
CA ASP A 442 -11.67 18.00 -4.73
C ASP A 442 -10.74 17.97 -3.53
N ALA A 443 -9.44 18.10 -3.79
CA ALA A 443 -8.41 18.19 -2.77
C ALA A 443 -7.16 18.86 -3.32
N VAL A 444 -6.37 19.48 -2.43
CA VAL A 444 -4.97 19.77 -2.70
C VAL A 444 -4.10 18.85 -1.84
N ARG A 445 -3.18 18.12 -2.47
CA ARG A 445 -2.28 17.19 -1.78
C ARG A 445 -0.83 17.55 -2.04
N LEU A 446 -0.04 17.66 -0.98
CA LEU A 446 1.38 17.95 -1.11
C LEU A 446 2.15 16.62 -1.30
N PRO A 447 3.10 16.55 -2.23
CA PRO A 447 4.09 15.48 -2.25
C PRO A 447 4.84 15.41 -0.92
N TYR A 448 5.23 14.21 -0.50
CA TYR A 448 6.04 14.04 0.70
C TYR A 448 7.38 14.78 0.62
N ARG A 449 7.79 15.36 1.75
CA ARG A 449 9.14 15.87 2.04
C ARG A 449 9.36 15.96 3.54
N ASP A 450 10.60 15.83 3.99
CA ASP A 450 10.94 15.79 5.41
C ASP A 450 10.56 17.08 6.15
N GLU A 451 10.56 18.24 5.48
CA GLU A 451 10.21 19.50 6.13
C GLU A 451 8.70 19.60 6.47
N LEU A 452 7.85 18.70 5.96
CA LEU A 452 6.45 18.62 6.38
C LEU A 452 6.29 17.99 7.78
N LEU A 453 7.35 17.38 8.33
CA LEU A 453 7.36 16.70 9.61
C LEU A 453 7.59 17.70 10.76
N LEU A 454 6.52 18.20 11.35
CA LEU A 454 6.55 19.15 12.48
C LEU A 454 7.16 18.57 13.77
N GLY A 455 7.24 17.24 13.87
CA GLY A 455 7.90 16.58 15.00
C GLY A 455 7.22 16.91 16.34
N SER A 456 8.02 17.05 17.41
CA SER A 456 7.56 17.49 18.73
C SER A 456 7.66 19.02 18.92
N GLY A 457 7.97 19.76 17.86
CA GLY A 457 8.19 21.19 17.92
C GLY A 457 6.91 22.01 18.04
N ASP A 458 7.09 23.28 18.37
CA ASP A 458 6.08 24.30 18.26
C ASP A 458 5.78 24.59 16.78
N PHE A 459 4.54 24.96 16.47
CA PHE A 459 4.15 25.27 15.10
C PHE A 459 2.95 26.20 15.03
N THR A 460 2.73 26.79 13.86
CA THR A 460 1.52 27.56 13.54
C THR A 460 1.00 27.16 12.18
N ALA A 461 -0.27 26.80 12.06
CA ALA A 461 -0.96 26.57 10.80
C ALA A 461 -2.05 27.63 10.62
N SER A 462 -2.13 28.26 9.45
CA SER A 462 -3.08 29.33 9.13
C SER A 462 -3.69 29.11 7.75
N LEU A 463 -4.96 29.49 7.60
CA LEU A 463 -5.66 29.50 6.32
C LEU A 463 -6.86 30.46 6.38
N TRP A 464 -7.35 30.81 5.20
CA TRP A 464 -8.67 31.42 5.02
C TRP A 464 -9.65 30.41 4.45
N PHE A 465 -10.90 30.48 4.90
CA PHE A 465 -11.97 29.63 4.38
C PHE A 465 -13.28 30.40 4.24
N ARG A 466 -14.13 29.94 3.32
CA ARG A 466 -15.55 30.31 3.25
C ARG A 466 -16.38 29.12 2.80
N TYR A 467 -17.57 28.95 3.36
CA TYR A 467 -18.48 27.88 3.00
C TYR A 467 -19.92 28.16 3.46
N THR A 468 -20.87 27.34 2.99
CA THR A 468 -22.30 27.46 3.36
C THR A 468 -22.93 26.12 3.76
N ALA A 469 -22.16 25.04 3.81
CA ALA A 469 -22.70 23.73 4.20
C ALA A 469 -23.26 23.78 5.63
N ALA A 470 -24.45 23.20 5.83
CA ALA A 470 -25.13 23.17 7.13
C ALA A 470 -24.89 21.85 7.90
N SER A 471 -24.28 20.86 7.26
CA SER A 471 -24.02 19.53 7.83
C SER A 471 -22.74 18.93 7.26
N GLY A 472 -22.38 17.76 7.78
CA GLY A 472 -21.17 17.04 7.37
C GLY A 472 -19.91 17.58 8.06
N GLU A 473 -18.85 16.80 7.98
CA GLU A 473 -17.51 17.22 8.37
C GLU A 473 -16.88 18.03 7.23
N GLN A 474 -16.32 19.19 7.54
CA GLN A 474 -15.72 20.11 6.56
C GLN A 474 -14.21 20.21 6.84
N PRO A 475 -13.38 19.29 6.29
CA PRO A 475 -11.94 19.27 6.52
C PRO A 475 -11.25 20.44 5.82
N LEU A 476 -10.55 21.29 6.56
CA LEU A 476 -9.87 22.46 6.00
C LEU A 476 -8.39 22.15 5.74
N LEU A 477 -7.69 21.64 6.75
CA LEU A 477 -6.30 21.19 6.70
C LEU A 477 -6.19 19.88 7.47
N TRP A 478 -5.47 18.91 6.91
CA TRP A 478 -5.11 17.66 7.56
C TRP A 478 -3.65 17.35 7.30
N MET A 479 -2.86 17.11 8.35
CA MET A 479 -1.44 16.76 8.28
C MET A 479 -1.18 15.51 9.12
N GLY A 480 -0.43 14.56 8.59
CA GLY A 480 -0.14 13.29 9.27
C GLY A 480 -1.25 12.26 9.05
N GLY A 481 -1.55 11.48 10.09
CA GLY A 481 -2.40 10.30 10.03
C GLY A 481 -3.87 10.59 10.29
N VAL A 482 -4.65 9.54 10.57
CA VAL A 482 -6.09 9.64 10.88
C VAL A 482 -6.45 8.71 12.05
N GLY A 483 -7.67 8.85 12.58
CA GLY A 483 -8.14 8.03 13.69
C GLY A 483 -7.70 8.60 15.03
N THR A 484 -7.44 7.73 16.00
CA THR A 484 -7.17 8.12 17.41
C THR A 484 -5.81 7.65 17.93
N SER A 485 -5.06 6.89 17.12
CA SER A 485 -3.79 6.25 17.48
C SER A 485 -2.60 6.79 16.68
N GLN A 486 -2.87 7.53 15.60
CA GLN A 486 -1.86 8.06 14.71
C GLN A 486 -1.64 9.56 14.97
N PRO A 487 -0.37 10.00 15.00
CA PRO A 487 -0.06 11.42 15.12
C PRO A 487 -0.60 12.22 13.93
N GLN A 488 -1.25 13.34 14.23
CA GLN A 488 -1.94 14.16 13.24
C GLN A 488 -2.13 15.60 13.74
N VAL A 489 -2.29 16.52 12.81
CA VAL A 489 -2.75 17.90 13.03
C VAL A 489 -3.88 18.17 12.05
N TRP A 490 -5.02 18.66 12.53
CA TRP A 490 -6.08 19.08 11.62
C TRP A 490 -6.88 20.29 12.09
N LEU A 491 -7.45 20.97 11.10
CA LEU A 491 -8.43 22.04 11.23
C LEU A 491 -9.69 21.62 10.46
N ARG A 492 -10.85 21.71 11.10
CA ARG A 492 -12.14 21.40 10.46
C ARG A 492 -13.29 22.23 10.99
N ALA A 493 -14.31 22.40 10.16
CA ALA A 493 -15.59 22.94 10.60
C ALA A 493 -16.63 21.82 10.76
N GLU A 494 -17.54 22.00 11.72
CA GLU A 494 -18.58 21.03 12.07
C GLU A 494 -19.92 21.76 12.21
N PRO A 495 -20.56 22.15 11.08
CA PRO A 495 -21.74 23.03 11.10
C PRO A 495 -22.92 22.44 11.88
N ALA A 496 -23.13 21.12 11.83
CA ALA A 496 -24.16 20.44 12.62
C ALA A 496 -23.95 20.55 14.15
N SER A 497 -22.70 20.77 14.58
CA SER A 497 -22.33 21.02 15.97
C SER A 497 -22.08 22.51 16.28
N ASN A 498 -22.32 23.39 15.32
CA ASN A 498 -22.13 24.83 15.42
C ASN A 498 -20.74 25.25 15.96
N ARG A 499 -19.67 24.67 15.42
CA ARG A 499 -18.29 24.94 15.86
C ARG A 499 -17.23 24.78 14.75
N VAL A 500 -16.07 25.39 14.98
CA VAL A 500 -14.81 25.15 14.25
C VAL A 500 -13.79 24.61 15.25
N ARG A 501 -13.00 23.60 14.86
CA ARG A 501 -12.12 22.86 15.78
C ARG A 501 -10.73 22.65 15.19
N GLY A 502 -9.72 22.77 16.05
CA GLY A 502 -8.36 22.28 15.82
C GLY A 502 -8.05 21.13 16.77
N LEU A 503 -7.27 20.16 16.30
CA LEU A 503 -6.82 19.03 17.11
C LEU A 503 -5.40 18.65 16.72
N ILE A 504 -4.66 18.18 17.72
CA ILE A 504 -3.41 17.45 17.55
C ILE A 504 -3.53 16.08 18.23
N THR A 505 -2.98 15.05 17.59
CA THR A 505 -2.64 13.78 18.22
C THR A 505 -1.12 13.65 18.20
N THR A 506 -0.53 13.33 19.34
CA THR A 506 0.92 13.20 19.49
C THR A 506 1.30 11.79 19.91
N ARG A 507 2.53 11.39 19.58
CA ARG A 507 3.16 10.17 20.08
C ARG A 507 4.40 10.50 20.89
N GLU A 508 4.45 10.02 22.13
CA GLU A 508 5.58 10.11 23.04
C GLU A 508 6.11 8.71 23.33
N GLY A 509 7.37 8.44 23.02
CA GLY A 509 7.91 7.08 23.12
C GLY A 509 7.10 6.08 22.27
N VAL A 510 7.26 4.79 22.55
CA VAL A 510 6.76 3.72 21.65
C VAL A 510 5.22 3.67 21.64
N ARG A 511 4.57 3.83 22.79
CA ARG A 511 3.15 3.48 23.00
C ARG A 511 2.25 4.64 23.43
N THR A 512 2.80 5.73 23.97
CA THR A 512 1.97 6.79 24.54
C THR A 512 1.42 7.67 23.43
N VAL A 513 0.08 7.69 23.31
CA VAL A 513 -0.64 8.56 22.39
C VAL A 513 -1.44 9.56 23.22
N ASN A 514 -1.26 10.85 22.93
CA ASN A 514 -2.01 11.92 23.58
C ASN A 514 -2.80 12.70 22.54
N THR A 515 -3.87 13.38 22.96
CA THR A 515 -4.67 14.23 22.07
C THR A 515 -5.09 15.49 22.80
N ALA A 516 -4.87 16.64 22.17
CA ALA A 516 -5.38 17.93 22.60
C ALA A 516 -6.28 18.51 21.51
N ALA A 517 -7.33 19.22 21.92
CA ALA A 517 -8.21 19.89 20.98
C ALA A 517 -8.72 21.20 21.55
N VAL A 518 -9.01 22.12 20.63
CA VAL A 518 -9.48 23.47 20.91
C VAL A 518 -10.58 23.81 19.91
N GLN A 519 -11.59 24.56 20.35
CA GLN A 519 -12.75 24.86 19.51
C GLN A 519 -13.25 26.29 19.72
N ALA A 520 -13.68 26.91 18.62
CA ALA A 520 -14.41 28.17 18.62
C ALA A 520 -15.91 27.89 18.42
N SER A 521 -16.76 28.70 19.06
CA SER A 521 -18.21 28.64 18.86
C SER A 521 -18.61 29.27 17.52
N GLY A 522 -19.71 28.78 16.97
CA GLY A 522 -20.18 29.15 15.64
C GLY A 522 -19.59 28.26 14.56
N ALA A 523 -20.39 27.92 13.55
CA ALA A 523 -19.93 27.19 12.38
C ALA A 523 -19.16 28.06 11.38
N HIS A 524 -19.44 29.37 11.33
CA HIS A 524 -18.86 30.32 10.35
C HIS A 524 -19.11 29.87 8.90
N ASN A 525 -20.32 29.36 8.66
CA ASN A 525 -20.83 28.89 7.37
C ASN A 525 -21.76 29.91 6.68
N ASP A 526 -21.46 31.20 6.83
CA ASP A 526 -22.29 32.31 6.32
C ASP A 526 -21.91 32.75 4.89
N GLY A 527 -20.99 32.03 4.24
CA GLY A 527 -20.46 32.35 2.91
C GLY A 527 -19.41 33.46 2.88
N ARG A 528 -18.99 34.00 4.02
CA ARG A 528 -17.95 35.03 4.12
C ARG A 528 -16.59 34.39 4.37
N TRP A 529 -15.54 35.15 4.07
CA TRP A 529 -14.17 34.77 4.37
C TRP A 529 -13.88 34.93 5.85
N HIS A 530 -13.35 33.87 6.45
CA HIS A 530 -12.90 33.81 7.84
C HIS A 530 -11.44 33.38 7.89
N HIS A 531 -10.67 33.99 8.79
CA HIS A 531 -9.27 33.63 9.03
C HIS A 531 -9.18 32.67 10.21
N LEU A 532 -8.50 31.54 10.00
CA LEU A 532 -8.26 30.52 11.00
C LEU A 532 -6.76 30.34 11.21
N ALA A 533 -6.32 30.26 12.47
CA ALA A 533 -4.99 29.77 12.80
C ALA A 533 -5.00 28.82 14.00
N LEU A 534 -4.20 27.76 13.93
CA LEU A 534 -3.89 26.86 15.03
C LEU A 534 -2.42 27.04 15.41
N ARG A 535 -2.15 27.34 16.68
CA ARG A 535 -0.79 27.46 17.22
C ARG A 535 -0.57 26.46 18.32
N ARG A 536 0.53 25.70 18.23
CA ARG A 536 1.10 24.95 19.34
C ARG A 536 2.34 25.68 19.84
N GLY A 537 2.34 26.08 21.10
CA GLY A 537 3.50 26.71 21.73
C GLY A 537 3.23 27.24 23.12
N GLY A 538 4.29 27.41 23.90
CA GLY A 538 4.19 27.88 25.30
C GLY A 538 3.34 26.98 26.21
N GLY A 539 3.28 25.67 25.91
CA GLY A 539 2.46 24.70 26.64
C GLY A 539 0.96 24.78 26.33
N GLN A 540 0.56 25.50 25.27
CA GLN A 540 -0.84 25.63 24.86
C GLN A 540 -1.05 25.24 23.40
N LEU A 541 -2.28 24.77 23.15
CA LEU A 541 -2.86 24.69 21.81
C LEU A 541 -3.92 25.79 21.68
N SER A 542 -3.66 26.77 20.83
CA SER A 542 -4.50 27.95 20.63
C SER A 542 -5.14 27.98 19.24
N LEU A 543 -6.45 28.23 19.18
CA LEU A 543 -7.20 28.47 17.95
C LEU A 543 -7.58 29.95 17.85
N PHE A 544 -7.23 30.58 16.75
CA PHE A 544 -7.57 31.96 16.42
C PHE A 544 -8.58 31.98 15.29
N LEU A 545 -9.75 32.56 15.52
CA LEU A 545 -10.79 32.73 14.50
C LEU A 545 -11.18 34.21 14.41
N ASP A 546 -10.90 34.82 13.26
CA ASP A 546 -11.06 36.26 13.02
C ASP A 546 -10.43 37.16 14.10
N GLY A 547 -9.26 36.73 14.60
CA GLY A 547 -8.49 37.43 15.64
C GLY A 547 -8.93 37.13 17.07
N ARG A 548 -9.99 36.33 17.30
CA ARG A 548 -10.38 35.87 18.63
C ARG A 548 -9.70 34.55 18.96
N ALA A 549 -9.01 34.49 20.08
CA ALA A 549 -8.30 33.29 20.54
C ALA A 549 -9.12 32.47 21.54
N VAL A 550 -9.03 31.15 21.44
CA VAL A 550 -9.39 30.17 22.46
C VAL A 550 -8.19 29.24 22.64
N SER A 551 -7.88 28.84 23.87
CA SER A 551 -6.75 27.93 24.15
C SER A 551 -7.18 26.72 24.96
N ALA A 552 -6.45 25.63 24.79
CA ALA A 552 -6.42 24.48 25.67
C ALA A 552 -4.96 24.17 26.06
N GLU A 553 -4.76 23.32 27.06
CA GLU A 553 -3.42 22.79 27.37
C GLU A 553 -2.90 21.93 26.20
N ASP A 554 -1.61 22.04 25.92
CA ASP A 554 -0.92 21.16 24.97
C ASP A 554 -0.70 19.75 25.59
N VAL A 555 -0.33 18.78 24.75
CA VAL A 555 0.04 17.42 25.15
C VAL A 555 1.43 17.05 24.63
N PRO A 556 2.26 16.32 25.40
CA PRO A 556 3.63 15.99 24.99
C PRO A 556 3.67 15.04 23.79
N GLY A 557 4.77 15.09 23.04
CA GLY A 557 5.08 14.14 21.95
C GLY A 557 5.03 14.75 20.54
N SER A 558 5.42 13.93 19.57
CA SER A 558 5.53 14.29 18.16
C SER A 558 4.20 14.13 17.41
N VAL A 559 3.84 15.10 16.57
CA VAL A 559 2.64 15.03 15.68
C VAL A 559 2.92 14.31 14.35
N SER A 560 4.16 13.85 14.12
CA SER A 560 4.56 13.23 12.84
C SER A 560 5.12 11.81 12.98
N ARG A 561 5.56 11.41 14.18
CA ARG A 561 6.28 10.13 14.41
C ARG A 561 5.42 8.89 14.10
N ASN A 562 5.95 7.91 13.37
CA ASN A 562 5.27 6.65 12.98
C ASN A 562 3.92 6.88 12.27
N SER A 563 3.71 8.06 11.70
CA SER A 563 2.44 8.39 11.05
C SER A 563 2.55 8.10 9.56
N PRO A 564 1.52 7.58 8.87
CA PRO A 564 1.47 7.73 7.43
C PRO A 564 1.28 9.22 7.16
N VAL A 565 2.24 9.87 6.49
CA VAL A 565 2.23 11.34 6.35
C VAL A 565 1.61 11.74 5.02
N GLY A 566 0.42 12.35 5.11
CA GLY A 566 -0.17 13.12 4.03
C GLY A 566 -0.48 14.54 4.50
N VAL A 567 -0.31 15.52 3.62
CA VAL A 567 -0.85 16.87 3.83
C VAL A 567 -1.96 17.13 2.81
N HIS A 568 -3.16 17.31 3.32
CA HIS A 568 -4.39 17.44 2.55
C HIS A 568 -5.10 18.74 2.89
N ILE A 569 -5.47 19.50 1.87
CA ILE A 569 -6.34 20.67 1.98
C ILE A 569 -7.69 20.33 1.36
N GLY A 570 -8.77 20.65 2.07
CA GLY A 570 -10.13 20.38 1.61
C GLY A 570 -10.55 18.92 1.69
N GLN A 571 -9.74 18.03 2.29
CA GLN A 571 -9.99 16.60 2.31
C GLN A 571 -9.41 15.95 3.59
N ARG A 572 -10.11 14.96 4.13
CA ARG A 572 -9.53 14.02 5.12
C ARG A 572 -8.55 13.06 4.47
N MET A 573 -7.50 12.69 5.17
CA MET A 573 -6.47 11.76 4.65
C MET A 573 -7.05 10.44 4.11
N ASP A 574 -8.04 9.86 4.80
CA ASP A 574 -8.75 8.63 4.38
C ASP A 574 -9.72 8.82 3.20
N SER A 575 -9.83 10.03 2.65
CA SER A 575 -10.73 10.41 1.55
C SER A 575 -12.21 10.14 1.84
N ARG A 576 -12.63 10.16 3.12
CA ARG A 576 -14.03 9.92 3.52
C ARG A 576 -14.85 11.17 3.76
N ALA A 577 -14.20 12.33 3.86
CA ALA A 577 -14.86 13.63 3.88
C ALA A 577 -14.09 14.64 3.02
N PHE A 578 -14.86 15.53 2.41
CA PHE A 578 -14.40 16.55 1.49
C PHE A 578 -15.09 17.86 1.83
N PHE A 579 -14.36 18.95 1.63
CA PHE A 579 -14.83 20.30 1.88
C PHE A 579 -15.65 20.81 0.70
N THR A 580 -16.76 21.50 0.99
CA THR A 580 -17.52 22.27 -0.01
C THR A 580 -17.40 23.75 0.31
N GLY A 581 -16.67 24.51 -0.50
CA GLY A 581 -16.43 25.93 -0.24
C GLY A 581 -15.21 26.46 -1.00
N ALA A 582 -14.52 27.44 -0.42
CA ALA A 582 -13.22 27.89 -0.92
C ALA A 582 -12.19 28.05 0.20
N ILE A 583 -10.93 27.75 -0.10
CA ILE A 583 -9.78 27.89 0.82
C ILE A 583 -8.72 28.77 0.13
N ASP A 584 -8.13 29.68 0.89
CA ASP A 584 -7.13 30.64 0.42
C ASP A 584 -5.95 30.73 1.41
N GLU A 585 -4.77 31.12 0.91
CA GLU A 585 -3.57 31.44 1.69
C GLU A 585 -3.25 30.46 2.84
N VAL A 586 -3.09 29.17 2.53
CA VAL A 586 -2.70 28.16 3.52
C VAL A 586 -1.21 28.30 3.82
N ARG A 587 -0.85 28.45 5.10
CA ARG A 587 0.54 28.55 5.55
C ARG A 587 0.78 27.74 6.80
N VAL A 588 1.93 27.08 6.88
CA VAL A 588 2.38 26.42 8.11
C VAL A 588 3.82 26.81 8.39
N TRP A 589 4.10 27.18 9.64
CA TRP A 589 5.42 27.45 10.17
C TRP A 589 5.81 26.40 11.21
N ASP A 590 7.08 26.00 11.25
CA ASP A 590 7.67 25.16 12.32
C ASP A 590 8.01 25.96 13.59
N THR A 591 7.25 27.02 13.84
CA THR A 591 7.38 27.86 15.02
C THR A 591 6.03 28.37 15.52
N ALA A 592 5.97 28.68 16.82
CA ALA A 592 4.83 29.36 17.42
C ALA A 592 4.91 30.86 17.12
N LEU A 593 4.08 31.34 16.20
CA LEU A 593 3.96 32.76 15.91
C LEU A 593 3.35 33.50 17.11
N SER A 594 3.82 34.72 17.36
CA SER A 594 3.21 35.62 18.33
C SER A 594 1.81 36.05 17.90
N ASP A 595 1.00 36.53 18.86
CA ASP A 595 -0.34 37.05 18.56
C ASP A 595 -0.29 38.21 17.54
N ALA A 596 0.75 39.05 17.61
CA ALA A 596 0.98 40.16 16.68
C ALA A 596 1.30 39.66 15.26
N GLU A 597 2.10 38.60 15.13
CA GLU A 597 2.41 37.99 13.82
C GLU A 597 1.18 37.32 13.22
N ILE A 598 0.35 36.63 14.03
CA ILE A 598 -0.92 36.05 13.57
C ILE A 598 -1.89 37.14 13.10
N ASP A 599 -1.98 38.24 13.85
CA ASP A 599 -2.79 39.39 13.42
C ASP A 599 -2.24 40.08 12.17
N GLN A 600 -0.92 40.10 11.98
CA GLN A 600 -0.29 40.59 10.76
C GLN A 600 -0.60 39.69 9.55
N VAL A 601 -0.57 38.36 9.73
CA VAL A 601 -1.01 37.40 8.69
C VAL A 601 -2.47 37.65 8.34
N ARG A 602 -3.34 37.85 9.32
CA ARG A 602 -4.78 38.10 9.11
C ARG A 602 -5.09 39.44 8.44
N THR A 603 -4.40 40.52 8.81
CA THR A 603 -4.78 41.88 8.37
C THR A 603 -3.93 42.38 7.21
N GLY A 604 -2.65 42.05 7.21
CA GLY A 604 -1.68 42.45 6.20
C GLY A 604 -1.42 41.37 5.15
N HIS A 605 -1.88 40.14 5.36
CA HIS A 605 -1.55 38.98 4.52
C HIS A 605 -0.04 38.71 4.38
N THR A 606 0.72 39.29 5.30
CA THR A 606 2.15 39.16 5.43
C THR A 606 2.44 38.46 6.75
N GLY A 607 3.23 37.40 6.70
CA GLY A 607 3.77 36.74 7.89
C GLY A 607 5.30 36.60 7.76
N PRO A 608 5.95 36.04 8.78
CA PRO A 608 7.36 35.69 8.69
C PRO A 608 7.64 34.85 7.43
N GLN A 609 8.67 35.25 6.70
CA GLN A 609 9.06 34.59 5.45
C GLN A 609 9.97 33.38 5.68
N ASN A 610 10.72 33.40 6.79
CA ASN A 610 11.53 32.27 7.22
C ASN A 610 10.62 31.20 7.86
N ASN A 611 11.12 29.97 7.93
CA ASN A 611 10.50 28.89 8.71
C ASN A 611 9.09 28.48 8.22
N ASN A 612 8.70 28.87 7.01
CA ASN A 612 7.52 28.33 6.36
C ASN A 612 7.81 26.89 5.93
N VAL A 613 7.18 25.93 6.59
CA VAL A 613 7.20 24.55 6.12
C VAL A 613 6.31 24.40 4.92
N LEU A 614 5.19 25.11 4.76
CA LEU A 614 4.40 25.13 3.52
C LEU A 614 3.70 26.48 3.33
N TRP A 615 3.55 26.94 2.09
CA TRP A 615 2.75 28.12 1.76
C TRP A 615 2.06 27.93 0.41
N LEU A 616 0.75 27.70 0.45
CA LEU A 616 -0.11 27.57 -0.73
C LEU A 616 -0.96 28.84 -0.87
N PRO A 617 -0.62 29.76 -1.78
CA PRO A 617 -1.45 30.93 -2.05
C PRO A 617 -2.82 30.58 -2.64
N MET A 618 -2.98 29.38 -3.22
CA MET A 618 -4.22 28.93 -3.85
C MET A 618 -4.73 29.84 -4.99
N ASP A 619 -3.84 30.64 -5.58
CA ASP A 619 -4.17 31.70 -6.54
C ASP A 619 -4.20 31.23 -8.00
N GLN A 620 -3.69 30.04 -8.29
CA GLN A 620 -3.63 29.49 -9.64
C GLN A 620 -3.55 27.95 -9.65
N VAL A 621 -4.05 27.36 -10.75
CA VAL A 621 -3.85 25.96 -11.09
C VAL A 621 -3.11 25.88 -12.42
N THR A 622 -1.96 25.21 -12.42
CA THR A 622 -1.16 24.96 -13.61
C THR A 622 -1.47 23.57 -14.13
N ALA A 623 -1.86 23.47 -15.40
CA ALA A 623 -2.07 22.18 -16.04
C ALA A 623 -0.77 21.34 -16.00
N ALA A 624 -0.93 20.04 -15.79
CA ALA A 624 0.17 19.10 -15.81
C ALA A 624 0.86 19.13 -17.19
N ARG A 625 2.19 19.18 -17.21
CA ARG A 625 2.99 19.16 -18.45
C ARG A 625 3.55 17.78 -18.74
#